data_AF-A0A9Q3J957-F1
#
_entry.id   AF-A0A9Q3J957-F1
#
_cell.length_a   1.000
_cell.length_b   1.000
_cell.length_c   1.000
_cell.angle_alpha   90.00
_cell.angle_beta   90.00
_cell.angle_gamma   90.00
#
_symmetry.space_group_name_H-M   'P 1'
#
loop_
_entity.id
_entity.type
_entity.pdbx_description
1 polymer ?
#
loop_
_entity_poly.entity_id
_entity_poly.type
_entity_poly.pdbx_seq_one_letter_code
_entity_poly.pdbx_strand_id
1 'polypeptide(L)'
;MWQKDVSEYCKTCDRCQKAKKYTGKRLSNMIKIQETRRPWEIVHMDWVTSLPPGGDRSYNSCLVIFDRFSKTPIFLPCHMDDTATDTALLIWNRVISWTCIFTNIISDRDPKFTSELWKNIHQLFGTKL
;
A
#
# COMPACT_ATOMS: atom_id res chain seq x y z
N MET A 1 -20.65 46.29 -10.17
CA MET A 1 -21.54 46.02 -9.02
C MET A 1 -21.99 44.56 -9.05
N TRP A 2 -22.77 44.13 -10.05
CA TRP A 2 -23.29 42.75 -10.21
C TRP A 2 -22.26 41.61 -10.14
N GLN A 3 -21.03 41.80 -10.62
CA GLN A 3 -19.99 40.76 -10.58
C GLN A 3 -19.62 40.34 -9.15
N LYS A 4 -19.69 41.27 -8.17
CA LYS A 4 -19.42 40.94 -6.76
C LYS A 4 -20.54 40.08 -6.20
N ASP A 5 -21.79 40.45 -6.45
CA ASP A 5 -22.98 39.74 -5.97
C ASP A 5 -23.05 38.31 -6.55
N VAL A 6 -22.75 38.17 -7.85
CA VAL A 6 -22.66 36.85 -8.51
C VAL A 6 -21.53 36.01 -7.90
N SER A 7 -20.38 36.61 -7.61
CA SER A 7 -19.25 35.91 -6.98
C SER A 7 -19.60 35.42 -5.58
N GLU A 8 -20.27 36.25 -4.79
CA GLU A 8 -20.68 35.95 -3.42
C GLU A 8 -21.78 34.88 -3.35
N TYR A 9 -22.76 34.97 -4.24
CA TYR A 9 -23.77 33.92 -4.42
C TYR A 9 -23.14 32.59 -4.85
N CYS A 10 -22.21 32.59 -5.81
CA CYS A 10 -21.54 31.37 -6.25
C CYS A 10 -20.66 30.75 -5.14
N LYS A 11 -20.16 31.54 -4.19
CA LYS A 11 -19.40 31.06 -3.02
C LYS A 11 -20.29 30.37 -1.98
N THR A 12 -21.53 30.83 -1.82
CA THR A 12 -22.48 30.33 -0.81
C THR A 12 -23.43 29.26 -1.34
N CYS A 13 -23.61 29.17 -2.66
CA CYS A 13 -24.49 28.18 -3.30
C CYS A 13 -23.92 26.76 -3.24
N ASP A 14 -24.59 25.86 -2.51
CA ASP A 14 -24.22 24.44 -2.35
C ASP A 14 -24.08 23.70 -3.69
N ARG A 15 -25.03 23.88 -4.61
CA ARG A 15 -24.99 23.23 -5.94
C ARG A 15 -23.76 23.66 -6.73
N CYS A 16 -23.42 24.96 -6.70
CA CYS A 16 -22.26 25.48 -7.38
C CYS A 16 -20.95 24.98 -6.74
N GLN A 17 -20.88 24.93 -5.41
CA GLN A 17 -19.68 24.45 -4.71
C GLN A 17 -19.43 22.95 -4.93
N LYS A 18 -20.49 22.12 -4.94
CA LYS A 18 -20.37 20.68 -5.21
C LYS A 18 -20.09 20.35 -6.67
N ALA A 19 -20.69 21.08 -7.61
CA ALA A 19 -20.51 20.83 -9.04
C ALA A 19 -19.16 21.38 -9.57
N LYS A 20 -18.63 22.42 -8.95
CA LYS A 20 -17.38 23.06 -9.39
C LYS A 20 -16.18 22.18 -9.03
N LYS A 21 -15.55 21.61 -10.06
CA LYS A 21 -14.25 20.95 -9.90
C LYS A 21 -13.21 21.98 -9.43
N TYR A 22 -12.59 21.74 -8.28
CA TYR A 22 -11.46 22.56 -7.81
C TYR A 22 -10.36 22.57 -8.88
N THR A 23 -10.02 23.75 -9.39
CA THR A 23 -9.04 23.93 -10.49
C THR A 23 -7.69 24.44 -10.00
N GLY A 24 -7.50 24.59 -8.68
CA GLY A 24 -6.21 24.93 -8.09
C GLY A 24 -5.24 23.74 -8.13
N LYS A 25 -3.95 24.00 -7.96
CA LYS A 25 -2.97 22.93 -7.73
C LYS A 25 -3.44 22.07 -6.55
N ARG A 26 -3.38 20.74 -6.67
CA ARG A 26 -3.70 19.84 -5.56
C ARG A 26 -2.95 20.30 -4.32
N LEU A 27 -3.68 20.55 -3.24
CA LEU A 27 -3.14 20.96 -1.93
C LEU A 27 -2.30 19.87 -1.25
N SER A 28 -2.31 18.64 -1.78
CA SER A 28 -1.49 17.57 -1.24
C SER A 28 -0.02 17.82 -1.57
N ASN A 29 0.74 18.25 -0.57
CA ASN A 29 2.18 18.11 -0.61
C ASN A 29 2.49 16.63 -0.86
N MET A 30 3.30 16.33 -1.89
CA MET A 30 3.85 15.00 -2.05
C MET A 30 4.58 14.64 -0.76
N ILE A 31 4.13 13.58 -0.09
CA ILE A 31 4.80 13.08 1.10
C ILE A 31 6.15 12.54 0.63
N LYS A 32 7.23 13.17 1.10
CA LYS A 32 8.57 12.61 0.92
C LYS A 32 8.73 11.49 1.93
N ILE A 33 8.78 10.26 1.45
CA ILE A 33 9.16 9.10 2.26
C ILE A 33 10.64 9.26 2.64
N GLN A 34 10.99 9.03 3.90
CA GLN A 34 12.38 9.15 4.39
C GLN A 34 13.32 8.21 3.64
N GLU A 35 14.51 8.67 3.26
CA GLU A 35 15.52 7.85 2.57
C GLU A 35 16.02 6.68 3.43
N THR A 36 16.15 5.51 2.83
CA THR A 36 16.64 4.28 3.49
C THR A 36 18.15 4.35 3.66
N ARG A 37 18.67 3.90 4.81
CA ARG A 37 20.12 3.82 5.08
C ARG A 37 20.67 2.42 4.83
N ARG A 38 19.82 1.39 4.90
CA ARG A 38 20.22 -0.02 4.74
C ARG A 38 19.25 -0.78 3.83
N PRO A 39 19.72 -1.84 3.14
CA PRO A 39 18.83 -2.77 2.44
C PRO A 39 17.75 -3.34 3.37
N TRP A 40 16.54 -3.50 2.84
CA TRP A 40 15.39 -4.10 3.53
C TRP A 40 14.88 -3.31 4.75
N GLU A 41 15.35 -2.07 4.96
CA GLU A 41 14.88 -1.23 6.06
C GLU A 41 13.45 -0.75 5.81
N ILE A 42 13.20 -0.21 4.61
CA ILE A 42 11.87 0.23 4.16
C ILE A 42 11.52 -0.53 2.90
N VAL A 43 10.38 -1.22 2.91
CA VAL A 43 9.88 -1.96 1.75
C VAL A 43 8.54 -1.43 1.28
N HIS A 44 8.28 -1.56 -0.01
CA HIS A 44 6.95 -1.39 -0.58
C HIS A 44 6.32 -2.76 -0.79
N MET A 45 5.06 -2.90 -0.46
CA MET A 45 4.33 -4.15 -0.64
C MET A 45 3.05 -3.90 -1.42
N ASP A 46 2.76 -4.75 -2.39
CA ASP A 46 1.58 -4.64 -3.26
C ASP A 46 1.10 -6.02 -3.71
N TRP A 47 -0.20 -6.15 -3.96
CA TRP A 47 -0.81 -7.38 -4.45
C TRP A 47 -1.20 -7.23 -5.92
N VAL A 48 -0.65 -8.11 -6.75
CA VAL A 48 -1.13 -8.29 -8.12
C VAL A 48 -2.13 -9.44 -8.11
N THR A 49 -3.42 -9.11 -8.15
CA THR A 49 -4.51 -10.08 -8.09
C THR A 49 -5.09 -10.37 -9.48
N SER A 50 -6.01 -11.33 -9.55
CA SER A 50 -6.78 -11.67 -10.77
C SER A 50 -5.90 -12.11 -11.94
N LEU A 51 -4.78 -12.76 -11.63
CA LEU A 51 -3.91 -13.35 -12.65
C LEU A 51 -4.53 -14.66 -13.15
N PRO A 52 -4.33 -15.02 -14.43
CA PRO A 52 -4.65 -16.35 -14.91
C PRO A 52 -3.93 -17.40 -14.04
N PRO A 53 -4.63 -18.44 -13.55
CA PRO A 53 -4.01 -19.48 -12.73
C PRO A 53 -2.82 -20.12 -13.45
N GLY A 54 -1.67 -20.20 -12.79
CA GLY A 54 -0.43 -20.65 -13.40
C GLY A 54 0.47 -21.50 -12.50
N GLY A 55 1.30 -22.33 -13.14
CA GLY A 55 2.23 -23.26 -12.50
C GLY A 55 1.56 -24.46 -11.83
N ASP A 56 2.37 -25.34 -11.24
CA ASP A 56 1.92 -26.63 -10.67
C ASP A 56 0.88 -26.47 -9.56
N ARG A 57 0.85 -25.32 -8.89
CA ARG A 57 -0.07 -25.01 -7.79
C ARG A 57 -1.22 -24.09 -8.20
N SER A 58 -1.32 -23.70 -9.47
CA SER A 58 -2.40 -22.83 -9.98
C SER A 58 -2.54 -21.52 -9.20
N TYR A 59 -1.43 -20.84 -8.91
CA TYR A 59 -1.44 -19.54 -8.26
C TYR A 59 -2.14 -18.50 -9.14
N ASN A 60 -3.01 -17.68 -8.54
CA ASN A 60 -3.83 -16.68 -9.22
C ASN A 60 -3.56 -15.24 -8.72
N SER A 61 -2.56 -15.09 -7.85
CA SER A 61 -2.15 -13.83 -7.25
C SER A 61 -0.64 -13.80 -7.04
N CYS A 62 -0.07 -12.61 -6.88
CA CYS A 62 1.33 -12.41 -6.55
C CYS A 62 1.49 -11.29 -5.53
N LEU A 63 2.15 -11.56 -4.42
CA LEU A 63 2.58 -10.55 -3.46
C LEU A 63 3.95 -10.04 -3.91
N VAL A 64 4.04 -8.74 -4.17
CA VAL A 64 5.25 -8.09 -4.62
C VAL A 64 5.83 -7.29 -3.46
N ILE A 65 7.12 -7.50 -3.19
CA ILE A 65 7.86 -6.78 -2.16
C ILE A 65 9.05 -6.09 -2.82
N PHE A 66 9.10 -4.77 -2.78
CA PHE A 66 10.21 -3.98 -3.31
C PHE A 66 11.05 -3.39 -2.18
N ASP A 67 12.35 -3.66 -2.19
CA ASP A 67 13.29 -2.97 -1.32
C ASP A 67 13.52 -1.54 -1.84
N ARG A 68 13.27 -0.54 -0.98
CA ARG A 68 13.42 0.85 -1.37
C ARG A 68 14.88 1.27 -1.51
N PHE A 69 15.81 0.60 -0.82
CA PHE A 69 17.24 0.89 -0.91
C PHE A 69 17.84 0.38 -2.23
N SER A 70 17.77 -0.94 -2.46
CA SER A 70 18.36 -1.58 -3.64
C SER A 70 17.50 -1.50 -4.90
N LYS A 71 16.22 -1.12 -4.78
CA LYS A 71 15.21 -1.18 -5.86
C LYS A 71 14.94 -2.60 -6.37
N THR A 72 15.26 -3.61 -5.57
CA THR A 72 15.09 -5.02 -5.94
C THR A 72 13.67 -5.49 -5.62
N PRO A 73 12.93 -6.05 -6.59
CA PRO A 73 11.68 -6.74 -6.34
C PRO A 73 11.86 -8.19 -5.90
N ILE A 74 10.95 -8.65 -5.06
CA ILE A 74 10.67 -10.06 -4.80
C ILE A 74 9.21 -10.31 -5.20
N PHE A 75 9.00 -11.36 -5.98
CA PHE A 75 7.67 -11.82 -6.40
C PHE A 75 7.34 -13.13 -5.69
N LEU A 76 6.27 -13.12 -4.90
CA LEU A 76 5.81 -14.27 -4.14
C LEU A 76 4.48 -14.75 -4.71
N PRO A 77 4.46 -15.88 -5.44
CA PRO A 77 3.22 -16.43 -5.97
C PRO A 77 2.35 -16.97 -4.82
N CYS A 78 1.06 -16.69 -4.90
CA CYS A 78 0.09 -16.89 -3.82
C CYS A 78 -1.33 -16.99 -4.40
N HIS A 79 -2.31 -17.25 -3.55
CA HIS A 79 -3.71 -17.25 -3.93
C HIS A 79 -4.40 -15.96 -3.49
N MET A 80 -5.41 -15.54 -4.26
CA MET A 80 -6.24 -14.40 -3.89
C MET A 80 -6.97 -14.59 -2.56
N ASP A 81 -7.20 -15.86 -2.21
CA ASP A 81 -8.01 -16.33 -1.09
C ASP A 81 -7.14 -16.70 0.13
N ASP A 82 -5.82 -16.51 0.02
CA ASP A 82 -4.87 -16.77 1.11
C ASP A 82 -5.24 -15.96 2.35
N THR A 83 -5.21 -16.59 3.52
CA THR A 83 -5.51 -15.89 4.76
C THR A 83 -4.37 -14.95 5.15
N ALA A 84 -4.66 -14.06 6.10
CA ALA A 84 -3.65 -13.23 6.75
C ALA A 84 -2.48 -14.07 7.32
N THR A 85 -2.79 -15.24 7.89
CA THR A 85 -1.79 -16.14 8.45
C THR A 85 -0.93 -16.80 7.37
N ASP A 86 -1.55 -17.28 6.28
CA ASP A 86 -0.83 -17.89 5.17
C ASP A 86 0.15 -16.91 4.52
N THR A 87 -0.30 -15.67 4.34
CA THR A 87 0.52 -14.57 3.83
C THR A 87 1.69 -14.26 4.78
N ALA A 88 1.44 -14.17 6.09
CA ALA A 88 2.48 -13.90 7.07
C ALA A 88 3.57 -14.99 7.06
N LEU A 89 3.15 -16.26 6.98
CA LEU A 89 4.06 -17.41 6.86
C LEU A 89 4.82 -17.40 5.52
N LEU A 90 4.18 -17.00 4.43
CA LEU A 90 4.82 -16.85 3.12
C LEU A 90 5.97 -15.83 3.18
N ILE A 91 5.71 -14.65 3.74
CA ILE A 91 6.72 -13.59 3.91
C ILE A 91 7.85 -14.06 4.83
N TRP A 92 7.51 -14.67 5.96
CA TRP A 92 8.49 -15.18 6.93
C TRP A 92 9.45 -16.18 6.28
N ASN A 93 8.89 -17.20 5.64
CA ASN A 93 9.68 -18.30 5.09
C ASN A 93 10.47 -17.89 3.84
N ARG A 94 9.91 -17.02 3.00
CA ARG A 94 10.48 -16.71 1.68
C ARG A 94 11.31 -15.44 1.62
N VAL A 95 11.17 -14.53 2.59
CA VAL A 95 11.86 -13.24 2.56
C VAL A 95 12.67 -13.04 3.83
N ILE A 96 12.00 -13.01 4.98
CA ILE A 96 12.65 -12.73 6.26
C ILE A 96 13.74 -13.75 6.60
N SER A 97 13.60 -15.00 6.16
CA SER A 97 14.58 -16.07 6.40
C SER A 97 16.00 -15.76 5.90
N TRP A 98 16.16 -14.88 4.91
CA TRP A 98 17.47 -14.50 4.35
C TRP A 98 17.68 -12.97 4.28
N THR A 99 16.64 -12.17 4.56
CA THR A 99 16.74 -10.71 4.70
C THR A 99 16.79 -10.29 6.17
N CYS A 100 16.73 -8.99 6.43
CA CYS A 100 16.47 -8.44 7.76
C CYS A 100 14.96 -8.26 7.99
N ILE A 101 14.57 -8.04 9.25
CA ILE A 101 13.21 -7.59 9.61
C ILE A 101 13.01 -6.16 9.10
N PHE A 102 11.89 -5.93 8.40
CA PHE A 102 11.56 -4.61 7.87
C PHE A 102 11.21 -3.64 9.01
N THR A 103 11.70 -2.41 8.94
CA THR A 103 11.36 -1.37 9.92
C THR A 103 10.11 -0.58 9.52
N ASN A 104 9.92 -0.38 8.22
CA ASN A 104 8.72 0.26 7.69
C ASN A 104 8.25 -0.46 6.44
N ILE A 105 6.93 -0.59 6.32
CA ILE A 105 6.28 -1.12 5.14
C ILE A 105 5.34 -0.07 4.59
N ILE A 106 5.39 0.13 3.29
CA ILE A 106 4.55 1.06 2.55
C ILE A 106 3.69 0.24 1.61
N SER A 107 2.45 0.01 2.00
CA SER A 107 1.44 -0.62 1.16
C SER A 107 0.35 0.38 0.77
N ASP A 108 -0.51 -0.02 -0.14
CA ASP A 108 -1.76 0.68 -0.40
C ASP A 108 -2.79 0.38 0.70
N ARG A 109 -4.03 0.81 0.47
CA ARG A 109 -5.16 0.58 1.39
C ARG A 109 -5.97 -0.67 1.02
N ASP A 110 -5.37 -1.65 0.37
CA ASP A 110 -6.05 -2.92 0.09
C ASP A 110 -6.46 -3.59 1.42
N PRO A 111 -7.72 -4.05 1.56
CA PRO A 111 -8.16 -4.83 2.72
C PRO A 111 -7.29 -6.06 3.03
N LYS A 112 -6.53 -6.59 2.07
CA LYS A 112 -5.54 -7.65 2.32
C LYS A 112 -4.43 -7.20 3.27
N PHE A 113 -4.09 -5.91 3.27
CA PHE A 113 -3.22 -5.29 4.28
C PHE A 113 -3.99 -4.87 5.55
N THR A 114 -4.92 -5.71 6.01
CA THR A 114 -5.68 -5.48 7.25
C THR A 114 -4.78 -5.51 8.49
N SER A 115 -5.26 -4.88 9.57
CA SER A 115 -4.58 -4.93 10.87
C SER A 115 -4.32 -6.35 11.38
N GLU A 116 -5.07 -7.34 10.91
CA GLU A 116 -4.93 -8.75 11.30
C GLU A 116 -3.70 -9.41 10.68
N LEU A 117 -3.46 -9.20 9.37
CA LEU A 117 -2.20 -9.56 8.73
C LEU A 117 -1.01 -8.95 9.50
N TRP A 118 -1.12 -7.67 9.84
CA TRP A 118 -0.05 -6.97 10.56
C TRP A 118 0.15 -7.51 11.97
N LYS A 119 -0.92 -7.75 12.73
CA LYS A 119 -0.82 -8.37 14.06
C LYS A 119 -0.15 -9.73 13.99
N ASN A 120 -0.49 -10.55 12.99
CA ASN A 120 0.10 -11.88 12.82
C ASN A 120 1.59 -11.79 12.46
N ILE A 121 1.94 -10.89 11.53
CA ILE A 121 3.34 -10.61 11.17
C ILE A 121 4.14 -10.10 12.38
N HIS A 122 3.61 -9.14 13.14
CA HIS A 122 4.26 -8.59 14.33
C HIS A 122 4.38 -9.63 15.46
N GLN A 123 3.39 -10.49 15.65
CA GLN A 123 3.47 -11.64 16.55
C GLN A 123 4.59 -12.60 16.14
N LEU A 124 4.72 -12.92 14.85
CA LEU A 124 5.81 -13.75 14.32
C LEU A 124 7.18 -13.08 14.54
N PHE A 125 7.25 -11.75 14.41
CA PHE A 125 8.47 -10.98 14.71
C PHE A 125 8.74 -10.81 16.21
N GLY A 126 7.81 -11.17 17.10
CA GLY A 126 7.92 -10.88 18.54
C GLY A 126 7.90 -9.38 18.89
N THR A 127 7.34 -8.55 18.01
CA THR A 127 7.30 -7.08 18.17
C THR A 127 5.88 -6.61 18.47
N LYS A 128 5.73 -5.52 19.23
CA LYS A 128 4.42 -4.89 19.46
C LYS A 128 4.19 -3.80 18.43
N LEU A 129 2.96 -3.74 17.90
CA LEU A 129 2.48 -2.68 17.00
C LEU A 129 2.37 -1.34 17.74
#